data_AF-A0A964N132-F1
#
_entry.id   AF-A0A964N132-F1
#
_cell.length_a   1.000
_cell.length_b   1.000
_cell.length_c   1.000
_cell.angle_alpha   90.00
_cell.angle_beta   90.00
_cell.angle_gamma   90.00
#
_symmetry.space_group_name_H-M   'P 1'
#
loop_
_entity.id
_entity.type
_entity.pdbx_description
1 polymer ?
#
loop_
_entity_poly.entity_id
_entity_poly.type
_entity_poly.pdbx_seq_one_letter_code
_entity_poly.pdbx_strand_id
1 'polypeptide(L)'
;MSRRRPTKRHACRSRGSAVRSDATDVPAGDPVVCRGSGGEGCGRACLGPRRRVRRTAGVAGHRARVSRLRCVILQPSYIPWRGYFHQIQKADLFIFYDDVQFDRRGWRNRNRVKTSSGVQWLTVPVNSSASSGVQWNELQIRDVTINWDTPWNRKHLETLARSYWRSPHYKRYETMLERFYSQQTEKLADLTIGMTIELARELGIEGTQFLRSSTLGAERSKTDRLIDLLSKVGATHYISGPSACDYLDEAAFASAGIALEFMSYRYPEYEQLHPPYDPQVSVLDLLMMKGPDAGRYIW
;
A
#
# COMPACT_ATOMS: atom_id res chain seq x y z
N MET A 1 -32.83 -41.79 -57.60
CA MET A 1 -32.86 -42.69 -56.43
C MET A 1 -32.40 -41.87 -55.22
N SER A 2 -33.30 -41.44 -54.33
CA SER A 2 -33.54 -42.04 -52.99
C SER A 2 -32.21 -42.28 -52.24
N ARG A 3 -31.91 -41.63 -51.10
CA ARG A 3 -32.55 -41.88 -49.80
C ARG A 3 -32.32 -40.75 -48.78
N ARG A 4 -33.18 -40.76 -47.76
CA ARG A 4 -33.38 -39.84 -46.63
C ARG A 4 -32.31 -39.94 -45.51
N ARG A 5 -32.10 -38.79 -44.82
CA ARG A 5 -31.87 -38.47 -43.37
C ARG A 5 -31.47 -39.59 -42.38
N PRO A 6 -30.64 -39.29 -41.35
CA PRO A 6 -31.20 -38.77 -40.09
C PRO A 6 -30.36 -37.75 -39.29
N THR A 7 -31.08 -36.90 -38.56
CA THR A 7 -30.64 -36.13 -37.38
C THR A 7 -30.47 -37.05 -36.16
N LYS A 8 -29.41 -36.86 -35.33
CA LYS A 8 -29.39 -37.20 -33.90
C LYS A 8 -28.45 -36.28 -33.11
N ARG A 9 -28.81 -36.09 -31.84
CA ARG A 9 -28.39 -35.11 -30.82
C ARG A 9 -27.18 -35.56 -29.98
N HIS A 10 -26.70 -34.61 -29.15
CA HIS A 10 -25.81 -34.69 -27.97
C HIS A 10 -24.30 -34.56 -28.30
N ALA A 11 -23.47 -33.81 -27.55
CA ALA A 11 -23.55 -33.49 -26.13
C ALA A 11 -22.97 -32.10 -25.78
N CYS A 12 -23.60 -31.49 -24.78
CA CYS A 12 -23.08 -30.43 -23.93
C CYS A 12 -21.75 -30.88 -23.30
N ARG A 13 -20.69 -30.07 -23.46
CA ARG A 13 -19.57 -30.03 -22.51
C ARG A 13 -19.24 -28.58 -22.22
N SER A 14 -19.79 -28.11 -21.10
CA SER A 14 -19.33 -26.96 -20.35
C SER A 14 -17.83 -27.08 -20.08
N ARG A 15 -17.02 -26.21 -20.69
CA ARG A 15 -15.74 -25.79 -20.11
C ARG A 15 -15.97 -24.41 -19.54
N GLY A 16 -16.31 -24.37 -18.26
CA GLY A 16 -16.21 -23.17 -17.46
C GLY A 16 -14.74 -22.74 -17.47
N SER A 17 -14.44 -21.67 -18.20
CA SER A 17 -13.20 -20.95 -18.03
C SER A 17 -13.35 -20.21 -16.70
N ALA A 18 -12.68 -20.72 -15.68
CA ALA A 18 -12.49 -20.02 -14.42
C ALA A 18 -11.72 -18.73 -14.75
N VAL A 19 -12.45 -17.62 -14.81
CA VAL A 19 -11.88 -16.28 -14.89
C VAL A 19 -11.12 -16.09 -13.57
N ARG A 20 -9.79 -16.19 -13.64
CA ARG A 20 -8.90 -15.80 -12.55
C ARG A 20 -9.10 -14.31 -12.33
N SER A 21 -9.56 -13.95 -11.14
CA SER A 21 -9.66 -12.57 -10.67
C SER A 21 -8.26 -12.06 -10.33
N ASP A 22 -7.55 -11.52 -11.31
CA ASP A 22 -6.40 -10.65 -11.07
C ASP A 22 -6.94 -9.26 -10.68
N ALA A 23 -7.08 -9.04 -9.38
CA ALA A 23 -7.45 -7.76 -8.80
C ALA A 23 -6.33 -7.32 -7.85
N THR A 24 -5.38 -6.52 -8.34
CA THR A 24 -4.52 -5.60 -7.56
C THR A 24 -3.58 -4.88 -8.52
N ASP A 25 -4.10 -3.99 -9.37
CA ASP A 25 -3.21 -3.16 -10.19
C ASP A 25 -3.85 -1.79 -10.49
N VAL A 26 -3.86 -0.93 -9.47
CA VAL A 26 -4.03 0.52 -9.66
C VAL A 26 -3.09 1.26 -8.70
N PRO A 27 -2.10 2.05 -9.18
CA PRO A 27 -1.53 3.10 -8.36
C PRO A 27 -2.65 4.09 -8.08
N ALA A 28 -3.21 4.05 -6.87
CA ALA A 28 -4.40 4.81 -6.51
C ALA A 28 -4.20 6.32 -6.74
N GLY A 29 -4.71 6.80 -7.87
CA GLY A 29 -4.71 8.20 -8.29
C GLY A 29 -6.05 8.70 -8.80
N ASP A 30 -7.04 7.82 -9.03
CA ASP A 30 -8.38 8.23 -9.40
C ASP A 30 -9.31 8.21 -8.19
N PRO A 31 -10.09 9.29 -7.93
CA PRO A 31 -11.08 9.32 -6.87
C PRO A 31 -12.24 8.38 -7.23
N VAL A 32 -12.22 7.16 -6.70
CA VAL A 32 -13.40 6.29 -6.71
C VAL A 32 -14.41 6.85 -5.73
N VAL A 33 -15.52 7.37 -6.24
CA VAL A 33 -16.68 7.80 -5.44
C VAL A 33 -17.48 6.55 -5.07
N CYS A 34 -17.45 6.18 -3.78
CA CYS A 34 -18.32 5.15 -3.23
C CYS A 34 -19.79 5.61 -3.37
N ARG A 35 -20.55 4.97 -4.27
CA ARG A 35 -22.00 5.20 -4.34
C ARG A 35 -22.68 4.41 -3.22
N GLY A 36 -22.91 5.07 -2.10
CA GLY A 36 -23.84 4.58 -1.08
C GLY A 36 -25.27 4.72 -1.58
N SER A 37 -25.95 3.60 -1.75
CA SER A 37 -27.40 3.49 -1.89
C SER A 37 -28.05 3.69 -0.51
N GLY A 38 -28.90 4.69 -0.37
CA GLY A 38 -29.68 4.93 0.85
C GLY A 38 -30.85 5.87 0.60
N GLY A 39 -32.04 5.28 0.51
CA GLY A 39 -33.31 5.96 0.30
C GLY A 39 -33.89 6.63 1.56
N GLU A 40 -34.72 7.62 1.26
CA GLU A 40 -35.86 8.25 1.93
C GLU A 40 -36.27 7.80 3.35
N GLY A 41 -36.68 8.78 4.19
CA GLY A 41 -37.50 8.51 5.37
C GLY A 41 -37.70 9.68 6.33
N CYS A 42 -38.77 10.46 6.09
CA CYS A 42 -39.27 11.59 6.88
C CYS A 42 -39.89 11.17 8.22
N GLY A 43 -39.81 12.01 9.27
CA GLY A 43 -40.58 11.83 10.51
C GLY A 43 -40.36 12.93 11.56
N ARG A 44 -41.31 13.86 11.66
CA ARG A 44 -41.32 14.99 12.62
C ARG A 44 -41.71 14.57 14.05
N ALA A 45 -41.00 15.19 15.00
CA ALA A 45 -41.43 15.79 16.28
C ALA A 45 -42.48 15.10 17.18
N CYS A 46 -42.12 14.97 18.47
CA CYS A 46 -42.95 15.36 19.62
C CYS A 46 -42.05 15.62 20.86
N LEU A 47 -42.10 16.85 21.38
CA LEU A 47 -41.47 17.29 22.63
C LEU A 47 -42.45 17.11 23.80
N GLY A 48 -42.00 16.47 24.88
CA GLY A 48 -42.74 16.31 26.15
C GLY A 48 -41.85 16.61 27.37
N PRO A 49 -42.45 16.91 28.55
CA PRO A 49 -41.83 17.78 29.54
C PRO A 49 -40.78 17.11 30.43
N ARG A 50 -39.76 17.89 30.80
CA ARG A 50 -38.63 17.52 31.66
C ARG A 50 -39.08 17.21 33.09
N ARG A 51 -38.88 15.97 33.57
CA ARG A 51 -38.88 15.63 35.00
C ARG A 51 -37.43 15.58 35.53
N ARG A 52 -37.12 16.43 36.51
CA ARG A 52 -35.86 16.41 37.26
C ARG A 52 -35.78 15.12 38.09
N VAL A 53 -34.86 14.23 37.73
CA VAL A 53 -34.42 13.13 38.60
C VAL A 53 -33.10 13.56 39.26
N ARG A 54 -33.06 13.48 40.61
CA ARG A 54 -31.87 13.76 41.42
C ARG A 54 -30.72 12.84 40.99
N ARG A 55 -29.59 13.42 40.61
CA ARG A 55 -28.31 12.71 40.44
C ARG A 55 -27.81 12.27 41.82
N THR A 56 -27.84 10.97 42.08
CA THR A 56 -26.93 10.36 43.05
C THR A 56 -25.52 10.37 42.46
N ALA A 57 -24.53 10.71 43.28
CA ALA A 57 -23.13 10.72 42.91
C ALA A 57 -22.66 9.27 42.64
N GLY A 58 -22.70 8.86 41.37
CA GLY A 58 -22.06 7.64 40.91
C GLY A 58 -20.56 7.85 40.81
N VAL A 59 -19.80 7.02 41.53
CA VAL A 59 -18.35 6.90 41.45
C VAL A 59 -17.95 6.85 39.97
N ALA A 60 -17.20 7.85 39.52
CA ALA A 60 -16.68 7.91 38.17
C ALA A 60 -15.68 6.75 37.98
N GLY A 61 -16.19 5.63 37.47
CA GLY A 61 -15.36 4.57 36.94
C GLY A 61 -14.44 5.17 35.90
N HIS A 62 -13.15 5.20 36.20
CA HIS A 62 -12.11 5.43 35.21
C HIS A 62 -12.20 4.29 34.19
N ARG A 63 -13.05 4.45 33.17
CA ARG A 63 -12.89 3.70 31.94
C ARG A 63 -11.56 4.16 31.36
N ALA A 64 -10.51 3.38 31.59
CA ALA A 64 -9.27 3.51 30.86
C ALA A 64 -9.63 3.64 29.38
N ARG A 65 -9.33 4.80 28.81
CA ARG A 65 -9.58 5.07 27.40
C ARG A 65 -8.66 4.13 26.65
N VAL A 66 -9.18 2.98 26.18
CA VAL A 66 -8.42 2.03 25.37
C VAL A 66 -7.78 2.86 24.26
N SER A 67 -6.45 2.97 24.29
CA SER A 67 -5.72 3.74 23.29
C SER A 67 -6.01 3.11 21.93
N ARG A 68 -6.53 3.92 21.01
CA ARG A 68 -6.88 3.44 19.67
C ARG A 68 -5.60 3.23 18.88
N LEU A 69 -5.05 2.02 18.87
CA LEU A 69 -3.91 1.68 18.03
C LEU A 69 -4.35 1.63 16.55
N ARG A 70 -3.84 2.57 15.76
CA ARG A 70 -4.06 2.70 14.31
C ARG A 70 -2.98 1.93 13.56
N CYS A 71 -3.40 0.96 12.75
CA CYS A 71 -2.50 0.10 12.02
C CYS A 71 -2.70 0.24 10.51
N VAL A 72 -1.61 0.19 9.76
CA VAL A 72 -1.59 -0.01 8.30
C VAL A 72 -0.86 -1.31 8.01
N ILE A 73 -1.33 -2.05 7.01
CA ILE A 73 -0.70 -3.29 6.53
C ILE A 73 -0.57 -3.15 5.01
N LEU A 74 0.65 -3.07 4.50
CA LEU A 74 0.93 -2.96 3.07
C LEU A 74 2.20 -3.71 2.69
N GLN A 75 2.19 -4.28 1.49
CA GLN A 75 3.37 -4.91 0.91
C GLN A 75 4.49 -3.87 0.75
N PRO A 76 5.76 -4.23 1.01
CA PRO A 76 6.88 -3.32 0.80
C PRO A 76 7.02 -2.98 -0.69
N SER A 77 7.40 -1.74 -1.01
CA SER A 77 7.51 -1.23 -2.38
C SER A 77 8.87 -0.60 -2.62
N TYR A 78 9.36 -0.68 -3.86
CA TYR A 78 10.57 0.01 -4.25
C TYR A 78 10.31 1.53 -4.37
N ILE A 79 11.08 2.34 -3.64
CA ILE A 79 11.03 3.81 -3.61
C ILE A 79 9.59 4.36 -3.71
N PRO A 80 8.72 4.08 -2.72
CA PRO A 80 7.27 4.24 -2.86
C PRO A 80 6.81 5.64 -3.27
N TRP A 81 5.57 5.74 -3.75
CA TRP A 81 4.93 7.01 -4.08
C TRP A 81 4.44 7.72 -2.80
N ARG A 82 4.15 9.03 -2.87
CA ARG A 82 3.87 9.86 -1.69
C ARG A 82 2.73 9.38 -0.78
N GLY A 83 1.66 8.79 -1.32
CA GLY A 83 0.54 8.32 -0.48
C GLY A 83 0.82 7.01 0.28
N TYR A 84 1.90 6.31 -0.06
CA TYR A 84 2.43 5.27 0.83
C TYR A 84 2.87 5.89 2.17
N PHE A 85 3.55 7.04 2.12
CA PHE A 85 4.01 7.76 3.29
C PHE A 85 2.90 8.48 4.05
N HIS A 86 1.84 8.92 3.36
CA HIS A 86 0.63 9.41 4.05
C HIS A 86 0.01 8.32 4.93
N GLN A 87 -0.02 7.07 4.46
CA GLN A 87 -0.50 5.94 5.27
C GLN A 87 0.42 5.67 6.46
N ILE A 88 1.75 5.70 6.26
CA ILE A 88 2.72 5.59 7.36
C ILE A 88 2.45 6.68 8.40
N GLN A 89 2.36 7.95 7.99
CA GLN A 89 2.16 9.08 8.89
C GLN A 89 0.87 8.98 9.73
N LYS A 90 -0.20 8.39 9.19
CA LYS A 90 -1.47 8.21 9.91
C LYS A 90 -1.49 7.01 10.87
N ALA A 91 -0.48 6.15 10.82
CA ALA A 91 -0.41 4.91 11.58
C ALA A 91 0.49 5.06 12.80
N ASP A 92 0.05 4.46 13.91
CA ASP A 92 0.92 4.20 15.06
C ASP A 92 1.83 3.01 14.76
N LEU A 93 1.30 2.00 14.06
CA LEU A 93 2.01 0.81 13.62
C LEU A 93 1.83 0.56 12.11
N PHE A 94 2.94 0.41 11.40
CA PHE A 94 2.96 0.02 10.00
C PHE A 94 3.56 -1.38 9.85
N ILE A 95 2.77 -2.31 9.33
CA ILE A 95 3.19 -3.69 9.06
C ILE A 95 3.52 -3.83 7.58
N PHE A 96 4.77 -4.14 7.28
CA PHE A 96 5.20 -4.59 5.96
C PHE A 96 4.68 -6.00 5.72
N TYR A 97 3.78 -6.14 4.74
CA TYR A 97 3.14 -7.40 4.38
C TYR A 97 4.06 -8.22 3.46
N ASP A 98 5.13 -8.77 4.02
CA ASP A 98 6.26 -9.36 3.29
C ASP A 98 6.13 -10.88 3.06
N ASP A 99 5.20 -11.54 3.74
CA ASP A 99 4.93 -12.98 3.64
C ASP A 99 3.76 -13.32 2.69
N VAL A 100 3.51 -12.46 1.71
CA VAL A 100 2.54 -12.70 0.61
C VAL A 100 3.25 -12.89 -0.72
N GLN A 101 2.51 -13.41 -1.70
CA GLN A 101 3.03 -13.69 -3.03
C GLN A 101 3.64 -12.45 -3.70
N PHE A 102 4.78 -12.64 -4.36
CA PHE A 102 5.47 -11.62 -5.14
C PHE A 102 4.86 -11.48 -6.55
N ASP A 103 4.62 -10.25 -6.97
CA ASP A 103 4.13 -9.87 -8.31
C ASP A 103 5.27 -9.29 -9.17
N ARG A 104 5.75 -10.08 -10.13
CA ARG A 104 6.91 -9.76 -11.00
C ARG A 104 6.86 -8.43 -11.75
N ARG A 105 5.66 -7.86 -11.93
CA ARG A 105 5.43 -6.61 -12.68
C ARG A 105 4.82 -5.53 -11.80
N GLY A 106 4.75 -5.77 -10.50
CA GLY A 106 4.19 -4.82 -9.56
C GLY A 106 5.15 -3.70 -9.19
N TRP A 107 4.78 -3.02 -8.11
CA TRP A 107 5.53 -1.91 -7.51
C TRP A 107 6.59 -2.38 -6.51
N ARG A 108 6.81 -3.69 -6.38
CA ARG A 108 7.70 -4.29 -5.38
C ARG A 108 9.16 -4.13 -5.71
N ASN A 109 9.52 -4.31 -6.98
CA ASN A 109 10.89 -4.19 -7.46
C ASN A 109 11.08 -3.05 -8.46
N ARG A 110 10.06 -2.20 -8.70
CA ARG A 110 10.18 -1.08 -9.63
C ARG A 110 9.27 0.08 -9.28
N ASN A 111 9.69 1.27 -9.68
CA ASN A 111 8.88 2.48 -9.63
C ASN A 111 9.35 3.47 -10.71
N ARG A 112 8.64 4.58 -10.82
CA ARG A 112 8.84 5.61 -11.83
C ARG A 112 9.50 6.85 -11.25
N VAL A 113 10.37 7.46 -12.04
CA VAL A 113 10.96 8.78 -11.76
C VAL A 113 10.76 9.70 -12.95
N LYS A 114 10.76 11.01 -12.70
CA LYS A 114 10.61 12.01 -13.74
C LYS A 114 11.97 12.36 -14.34
N THR A 115 12.05 12.40 -15.66
CA THR A 115 13.25 12.77 -16.41
C THR A 115 12.90 13.83 -17.46
N SER A 116 13.91 14.42 -18.08
CA SER A 116 13.75 15.37 -19.19
C SER A 116 13.09 14.76 -20.43
N SER A 117 13.14 13.44 -20.59
CA SER A 117 12.47 12.69 -21.67
C SER A 117 11.11 12.11 -21.25
N GLY A 118 10.59 12.53 -20.10
CA GLY A 118 9.34 11.99 -19.53
C GLY A 118 9.61 11.00 -18.40
N VAL A 119 8.64 10.12 -18.14
CA VAL A 119 8.71 9.20 -17.01
C VAL A 119 9.53 7.96 -17.36
N GLN A 120 10.46 7.59 -16.48
CA GLN A 120 11.31 6.42 -16.65
C GLN A 120 11.12 5.42 -15.49
N TRP A 121 11.07 4.13 -15.82
CA TRP A 121 11.11 3.07 -14.82
C TRP A 121 12.53 2.87 -14.28
N LEU A 122 12.63 2.75 -12.96
CA LEU A 122 13.75 2.15 -12.25
C LEU A 122 13.32 0.76 -11.78
N THR A 123 14.06 -0.28 -12.15
CA THR A 123 13.70 -1.69 -11.86
C THR A 123 14.89 -2.41 -11.24
N VAL A 124 14.72 -2.87 -10.00
CA VAL A 124 15.63 -3.79 -9.34
C VAL A 124 15.45 -5.18 -9.97
N PRO A 125 16.48 -5.74 -10.62
CA PRO A 125 16.41 -7.08 -11.18
C PRO A 125 16.41 -8.10 -10.03
N VAL A 126 15.61 -9.15 -10.19
CA VAL A 126 15.44 -10.20 -9.18
C VAL A 126 15.71 -11.55 -9.82
N ASN A 127 16.26 -12.48 -9.04
CA ASN A 127 16.54 -13.83 -9.54
C ASN A 127 15.26 -14.61 -9.77
N SER A 128 15.33 -15.55 -10.70
CA SER A 128 14.16 -16.33 -11.07
C SER A 128 13.84 -17.45 -10.10
N SER A 129 12.57 -17.87 -10.07
CA SER A 129 12.08 -19.09 -9.41
C SER A 129 12.95 -20.33 -9.65
N ALA A 130 13.59 -20.42 -10.83
CA ALA A 130 14.44 -21.56 -11.17
C ALA A 130 15.72 -21.61 -10.33
N SER A 131 16.22 -20.48 -9.86
CA SER A 131 17.42 -20.39 -9.02
C SER A 131 17.14 -20.77 -7.56
N SER A 132 15.88 -20.67 -7.11
CA SER A 132 15.45 -21.00 -5.75
C SER A 132 14.68 -22.32 -5.63
N GLY A 133 14.35 -22.98 -6.75
CA GLY A 133 13.52 -24.19 -6.77
C GLY A 133 12.03 -23.96 -6.46
N VAL A 134 11.61 -22.72 -6.20
CA VAL A 134 10.23 -22.33 -5.85
C VAL A 134 9.61 -21.59 -7.01
N GLN A 135 8.47 -22.06 -7.53
CA GLN A 135 7.78 -21.42 -8.65
C GLN A 135 7.34 -19.98 -8.33
N TRP A 136 7.24 -19.12 -9.35
CA TRP A 136 6.85 -17.70 -9.18
C TRP A 136 5.50 -17.48 -8.51
N ASN A 137 4.57 -18.42 -8.68
CA ASN A 137 3.24 -18.37 -8.06
C ASN A 137 3.28 -18.65 -6.55
N GLU A 138 4.38 -19.18 -6.03
CA GLU A 138 4.56 -19.55 -4.63
C GLU A 138 5.64 -18.69 -3.93
N LEU A 139 6.41 -17.92 -4.69
CA LEU A 139 7.48 -17.07 -4.17
C LEU A 139 6.89 -15.91 -3.35
N GLN A 140 7.18 -15.87 -2.06
CA GLN A 140 6.80 -14.77 -1.18
C GLN A 140 7.77 -13.61 -1.30
N ILE A 141 7.31 -12.37 -1.07
CA ILE A 141 8.12 -11.16 -1.19
C ILE A 141 9.39 -11.22 -0.35
N ARG A 142 9.31 -11.75 0.88
CA ARG A 142 10.45 -11.91 1.80
C ARG A 142 11.57 -12.82 1.26
N ASP A 143 11.24 -13.74 0.36
CA ASP A 143 12.16 -14.75 -0.17
C ASP A 143 12.79 -14.33 -1.51
N VAL A 144 12.32 -13.24 -2.11
CA VAL A 144 12.83 -12.72 -3.38
C VAL A 144 14.26 -12.22 -3.22
N THR A 145 15.19 -12.80 -3.98
CA THR A 145 16.60 -12.38 -4.01
C THR A 145 16.87 -11.42 -5.17
N ILE A 146 17.74 -10.45 -4.93
CA ILE A 146 18.17 -9.46 -5.92
C ILE A 146 19.23 -10.08 -6.84
N ASN A 147 19.15 -9.79 -8.14
CA ASN A 147 20.21 -10.12 -9.08
C ASN A 147 21.27 -9.01 -9.06
N TRP A 148 22.50 -9.36 -8.69
CA TRP A 148 23.63 -8.43 -8.65
C TRP A 148 24.63 -8.60 -9.80
N ASP A 149 24.31 -9.46 -10.79
CA ASP A 149 25.15 -9.70 -11.96
C ASP A 149 25.22 -8.48 -12.89
N THR A 150 24.27 -7.56 -12.75
CA THR A 150 24.22 -6.30 -13.49
C THR A 150 24.36 -5.10 -12.54
N PRO A 151 25.06 -4.01 -12.96
CA PRO A 151 25.26 -2.83 -12.12
C PRO A 151 24.02 -1.90 -12.13
N TRP A 152 22.84 -2.46 -11.85
CA TRP A 152 21.57 -1.73 -11.88
C TRP A 152 21.54 -0.58 -10.87
N ASN A 153 22.17 -0.75 -9.72
CA ASN A 153 22.26 0.25 -8.66
C ASN A 153 23.00 1.50 -9.14
N ARG A 154 24.12 1.33 -9.84
CA ARG A 154 24.88 2.42 -10.47
C ARG A 154 24.04 3.12 -11.53
N LYS A 155 23.38 2.36 -12.40
CA LYS A 155 22.48 2.91 -13.42
C LYS A 155 21.33 3.72 -12.82
N HIS A 156 20.79 3.28 -11.69
CA HIS A 156 19.74 4.01 -10.96
C HIS A 156 20.29 5.32 -10.39
N LEU A 157 21.43 5.29 -9.70
CA LEU A 157 22.11 6.50 -9.20
C LEU A 157 22.40 7.51 -10.32
N GLU A 158 22.98 7.06 -11.42
CA GLU A 158 23.27 7.92 -12.59
C GLU A 158 21.99 8.50 -13.21
N THR A 159 20.89 7.74 -13.20
CA THR A 159 19.60 8.24 -13.67
C THR A 159 19.06 9.31 -12.73
N LEU A 160 19.08 9.07 -11.42
CA LEU A 160 18.64 10.04 -10.42
C LEU A 160 19.47 11.32 -10.48
N ALA A 161 20.81 11.19 -10.54
CA ALA A 161 21.72 12.32 -10.67
C ALA A 161 21.40 13.15 -11.92
N ARG A 162 21.37 12.54 -13.10
CA ARG A 162 21.07 13.26 -14.35
C ARG A 162 19.69 13.90 -14.35
N SER A 163 18.71 13.26 -13.73
CA SER A 163 17.33 13.72 -13.72
C SER A 163 17.11 14.85 -12.72
N TYR A 164 17.82 14.86 -11.59
CA TYR A 164 17.49 15.72 -10.46
C TYR A 164 18.61 16.62 -9.97
N TRP A 165 19.83 16.58 -10.52
CA TRP A 165 20.96 17.38 -9.99
C TRP A 165 20.69 18.89 -9.90
N ARG A 166 19.76 19.43 -10.71
CA ARG A 166 19.33 20.84 -10.68
C ARG A 166 18.14 21.12 -9.77
N SER A 167 17.55 20.09 -9.16
CA SER A 167 16.44 20.28 -8.23
C SER A 167 16.94 20.96 -6.95
N PRO A 168 16.09 21.78 -6.29
CA PRO A 168 16.50 22.60 -5.15
C PRO A 168 17.16 21.82 -4.00
N HIS A 169 16.78 20.55 -3.80
CA HIS A 169 17.23 19.75 -2.66
C HIS A 169 17.99 18.48 -3.04
N TYR A 170 18.39 18.27 -4.30
CA TYR A 170 19.15 17.06 -4.69
C TYR A 170 20.38 16.81 -3.80
N LYS A 171 21.17 17.87 -3.57
CA LYS A 171 22.38 17.81 -2.74
C LYS A 171 22.13 17.37 -1.30
N ARG A 172 20.93 17.57 -0.77
CA ARG A 172 20.55 17.10 0.57
C ARG A 172 20.45 15.56 0.61
N TYR A 173 19.92 14.96 -0.46
CA TYR A 173 19.57 13.54 -0.50
C TYR A 173 20.61 12.68 -1.22
N GLU A 174 21.58 13.27 -1.93
CA GLU A 174 22.56 12.52 -2.72
C GLU A 174 23.34 11.49 -1.87
N THR A 175 23.84 11.88 -0.70
CA THR A 175 24.60 10.99 0.18
C THR A 175 23.74 9.83 0.73
N MET A 176 22.46 10.09 1.00
CA MET A 176 21.52 9.04 1.41
C MET A 176 21.32 8.03 0.28
N LEU A 177 21.12 8.51 -0.96
CA LEU A 177 20.96 7.65 -2.12
C LEU A 177 22.24 6.85 -2.41
N GLU A 178 23.41 7.49 -2.40
CA GLU A 178 24.71 6.82 -2.59
C GLU A 178 24.90 5.71 -1.55
N ARG A 179 24.66 6.01 -0.27
CA ARG A 179 24.71 5.01 0.80
C ARG A 179 23.74 3.87 0.52
N PHE A 180 22.49 4.17 0.20
CA PHE A 180 21.48 3.15 -0.07
C PHE A 180 21.87 2.23 -1.23
N TYR A 181 22.23 2.79 -2.39
CA TYR A 181 22.59 2.02 -3.57
C TYR A 181 23.96 1.33 -3.47
N SER A 182 24.79 1.72 -2.51
CA SER A 182 26.03 1.00 -2.19
C SER A 182 25.79 -0.30 -1.41
N GLN A 183 24.63 -0.44 -0.74
CA GLN A 183 24.28 -1.64 -0.01
C GLN A 183 23.94 -2.77 -0.98
N GLN A 184 24.68 -3.87 -0.88
CA GLN A 184 24.39 -5.09 -1.65
C GLN A 184 23.54 -6.05 -0.84
N THR A 185 22.29 -5.65 -0.57
CA THR A 185 21.34 -6.48 0.17
C THR A 185 20.97 -7.72 -0.62
N GLU A 186 20.84 -8.86 0.05
CA GLU A 186 20.46 -10.13 -0.60
C GLU A 186 18.97 -10.14 -0.98
N LYS A 187 18.08 -9.80 -0.04
CA LYS A 187 16.62 -9.86 -0.22
C LYS A 187 16.04 -8.53 -0.68
N LEU A 188 15.06 -8.60 -1.58
CA LEU A 188 14.30 -7.44 -2.05
C LEU A 188 13.51 -6.78 -0.92
N ALA A 189 12.88 -7.57 -0.04
CA ALA A 189 12.12 -7.06 1.09
C ALA A 189 12.99 -6.21 2.02
N ASP A 190 14.21 -6.67 2.34
CA ASP A 190 15.14 -5.94 3.20
C ASP A 190 15.54 -4.59 2.60
N LEU A 191 15.88 -4.58 1.30
CA LEU A 191 16.23 -3.36 0.57
C LEU A 191 15.06 -2.35 0.59
N THR A 192 13.85 -2.81 0.25
CA THR A 192 12.68 -1.93 0.12
C THR A 192 12.14 -1.43 1.46
N ILE A 193 12.18 -2.26 2.50
CA ILE A 193 11.82 -1.88 3.87
C ILE A 193 12.81 -0.83 4.39
N GLY A 194 14.12 -1.08 4.25
CA GLY A 194 15.16 -0.14 4.66
C GLY A 194 14.97 1.24 4.03
N MET A 195 14.82 1.29 2.70
CA MET A 195 14.55 2.54 1.97
C MET A 195 13.30 3.25 2.46
N THR A 196 12.21 2.51 2.66
CA THR A 196 10.93 3.10 3.06
C THR A 196 11.02 3.74 4.44
N ILE A 197 11.67 3.07 5.39
CA ILE A 197 11.86 3.61 6.74
C ILE A 197 12.73 4.86 6.69
N GLU A 198 13.84 4.83 5.94
CA GLU A 198 14.75 5.96 5.81
C GLU A 198 14.06 7.18 5.17
N LEU A 199 13.32 6.98 4.08
CA LEU A 199 12.52 8.04 3.45
C LEU A 199 11.42 8.57 4.36
N ALA A 200 10.81 7.72 5.20
CA ALA A 200 9.82 8.17 6.18
C ALA A 200 10.46 9.10 7.22
N ARG A 201 11.68 8.81 7.67
CA ARG A 201 12.42 9.70 8.58
C ARG A 201 12.81 11.02 7.91
N GLU A 202 13.24 10.99 6.64
CA GLU A 202 13.50 12.22 5.87
C GLU A 202 12.25 13.09 5.66
N LEU A 203 11.06 12.48 5.68
CA LEU A 203 9.77 13.17 5.64
C LEU A 203 9.31 13.69 7.02
N GLY A 204 10.11 13.49 8.08
CA GLY A 204 9.77 13.90 9.44
C GLY A 204 8.76 12.99 10.15
N ILE A 205 8.55 11.77 9.65
CA ILE A 205 7.68 10.79 10.31
C ILE A 205 8.51 10.07 11.37
N GLU A 206 8.36 10.43 12.63
CA GLU A 206 9.10 9.85 13.76
C GLU A 206 8.27 8.87 14.61
N GLY A 207 6.97 9.14 14.76
CA GLY A 207 6.10 8.42 15.70
C GLY A 207 5.69 7.01 15.29
N THR A 208 5.77 6.66 14.00
CA THR A 208 5.31 5.36 13.50
C THR A 208 6.32 4.25 13.80
N GLN A 209 5.81 3.15 14.35
CA GLN A 209 6.53 1.89 14.52
C GLN A 209 6.41 1.02 13.29
N PHE A 210 7.43 0.19 13.03
CA PHE A 210 7.48 -0.68 11.87
C PHE A 210 7.63 -2.15 12.28
N LEU A 211 6.89 -3.03 11.60
CA LEU A 211 6.93 -4.47 11.83
C LEU A 211 6.81 -5.23 10.51
N ARG A 212 7.20 -6.50 10.48
CA ARG A 212 6.96 -7.40 9.35
C ARG A 212 5.82 -8.35 9.68
N SER A 213 4.98 -8.67 8.70
CA SER A 213 3.94 -9.68 8.91
C SER A 213 4.55 -11.07 9.11
N SER A 214 5.67 -11.35 8.46
CA SER A 214 6.41 -12.60 8.59
C SER A 214 6.88 -12.92 10.02
N THR A 215 7.02 -11.91 10.89
CA THR A 215 7.40 -12.10 12.31
C THR A 215 6.21 -12.38 13.22
N LEU A 216 4.96 -12.29 12.73
CA LEU A 216 3.73 -12.45 13.51
C LEU A 216 3.08 -13.84 13.36
N GLY A 217 3.60 -14.68 12.47
CA GLY A 217 3.11 -16.06 12.28
C GLY A 217 1.61 -16.14 11.95
N ALA A 218 1.14 -15.38 10.96
CA ALA A 218 -0.27 -15.40 10.58
C ALA A 218 -0.63 -16.67 9.79
N GLU A 219 -1.65 -17.39 10.26
CA GLU A 219 -2.03 -18.71 9.71
C GLU A 219 -3.26 -18.65 8.80
N ARG A 220 -4.05 -17.57 8.89
CA ARG A 220 -5.29 -17.42 8.11
C ARG A 220 -5.03 -16.93 6.68
N SER A 221 -6.06 -17.01 5.83
CA SER A 221 -6.01 -16.58 4.41
C SER A 221 -6.86 -15.33 4.15
N LYS A 222 -6.52 -14.55 3.12
CA LYS A 222 -7.30 -13.36 2.66
C LYS A 222 -7.62 -12.35 3.78
N THR A 223 -8.86 -11.89 3.87
CA THR A 223 -9.34 -10.91 4.87
C THR A 223 -9.10 -11.40 6.30
N ASP A 224 -9.28 -12.70 6.55
CA ASP A 224 -9.06 -13.28 7.87
C ASP A 224 -7.60 -13.16 8.31
N ARG A 225 -6.65 -13.15 7.36
CA ARG A 225 -5.23 -12.92 7.64
C ARG A 225 -4.97 -11.50 8.12
N LEU A 226 -5.60 -10.51 7.49
CA LEU A 226 -5.48 -9.10 7.92
C LEU A 226 -6.04 -8.92 9.33
N ILE A 227 -7.23 -9.47 9.59
CA ILE A 227 -7.84 -9.45 10.93
C ILE A 227 -6.93 -10.16 11.94
N ASP A 228 -6.30 -11.27 11.57
CA ASP A 228 -5.39 -12.01 12.47
C ASP A 228 -4.17 -11.16 12.85
N LEU A 229 -3.51 -10.56 11.86
CA LEU A 229 -2.38 -9.65 12.07
C LEU A 229 -2.76 -8.48 12.98
N LEU A 230 -3.91 -7.86 12.72
CA LEU A 230 -4.41 -6.72 13.51
C LEU A 230 -4.73 -7.11 14.95
N SER A 231 -5.39 -8.27 15.15
CA SER A 231 -5.70 -8.79 16.48
C SER A 231 -4.43 -9.12 17.27
N LYS A 232 -3.42 -9.70 16.64
CA LYS A 232 -2.13 -10.06 17.29
C LYS A 232 -1.37 -8.84 17.82
N VAL A 233 -1.51 -7.69 17.17
CA VAL A 233 -0.88 -6.44 17.59
C VAL A 233 -1.81 -5.56 18.45
N GLY A 234 -3.03 -6.01 18.74
CA GLY A 234 -4.02 -5.25 19.51
C GLY A 234 -4.52 -3.99 18.78
N ALA A 235 -4.49 -3.97 17.45
CA ALA A 235 -5.02 -2.86 16.67
C ALA A 235 -6.53 -2.79 16.78
N THR A 236 -7.06 -1.58 16.94
CA THR A 236 -8.52 -1.33 16.97
C THR A 236 -8.99 -0.53 15.78
N HIS A 237 -8.06 0.00 14.97
CA HIS A 237 -8.33 0.79 13.78
C HIS A 237 -7.40 0.33 12.67
N TYR A 238 -7.95 -0.08 11.53
CA TYR A 238 -7.22 -0.44 10.33
C TYR A 238 -7.42 0.61 9.25
N ILE A 239 -6.33 1.15 8.73
CA ILE A 239 -6.33 2.12 7.64
C ILE A 239 -5.90 1.39 6.37
N SER A 240 -6.72 1.49 5.32
CA SER A 240 -6.46 0.83 4.04
C SER A 240 -6.59 1.79 2.86
N GLY A 241 -6.05 1.39 1.70
CA GLY A 241 -6.21 2.12 0.45
C GLY A 241 -7.65 2.03 -0.08
N PRO A 242 -8.10 2.97 -0.91
CA PRO A 242 -9.48 3.01 -1.42
C PRO A 242 -9.84 1.79 -2.29
N SER A 243 -8.87 1.17 -2.95
CA SER A 243 -9.10 -0.07 -3.73
C SER A 243 -9.46 -1.27 -2.85
N ALA A 244 -9.23 -1.19 -1.54
CA ALA A 244 -9.55 -2.27 -0.62
C ALA A 244 -11.05 -2.37 -0.32
N CYS A 245 -11.83 -1.31 -0.60
CA CYS A 245 -13.28 -1.32 -0.50
C CYS A 245 -13.91 -2.46 -1.31
N ASP A 246 -13.29 -2.87 -2.42
CA ASP A 246 -13.86 -3.86 -3.34
C ASP A 246 -13.77 -5.31 -2.83
N TYR A 247 -12.89 -5.58 -1.84
CA TYR A 247 -12.62 -6.95 -1.38
C TYR A 247 -12.58 -7.14 0.14
N LEU A 248 -12.53 -6.07 0.93
CA LEU A 248 -12.58 -6.17 2.39
C LEU A 248 -14.02 -6.37 2.87
N ASP A 249 -14.21 -7.32 3.76
CA ASP A 249 -15.49 -7.56 4.43
C ASP A 249 -15.60 -6.68 5.69
N GLU A 250 -16.27 -5.53 5.56
CA GLU A 250 -16.48 -4.59 6.66
C GLU A 250 -17.14 -5.24 7.90
N ALA A 251 -18.05 -6.19 7.69
CA ALA A 251 -18.75 -6.86 8.77
C ALA A 251 -17.81 -7.79 9.56
N ALA A 252 -16.86 -8.43 8.88
CA ALA A 252 -15.83 -9.24 9.52
C ALA A 252 -14.90 -8.39 10.42
N PHE A 253 -14.47 -7.21 9.95
CA PHE A 253 -13.68 -6.28 10.78
C PHE A 253 -14.47 -5.75 11.99
N ALA A 254 -15.73 -5.34 11.77
CA ALA A 254 -16.59 -4.88 12.86
C ALA A 254 -16.81 -5.95 13.92
N SER A 255 -17.02 -7.21 13.51
CA SER A 255 -17.16 -8.36 14.41
C SER A 255 -15.90 -8.65 15.22
N ALA A 256 -14.73 -8.33 14.66
CA ALA A 256 -13.45 -8.42 15.36
C ALA A 256 -13.12 -7.19 16.23
N GLY A 257 -14.02 -6.20 16.30
CA GLY A 257 -13.81 -4.96 17.07
C GLY A 257 -12.82 -3.99 16.42
N ILE A 258 -12.60 -4.10 15.11
CA ILE A 258 -11.65 -3.28 14.35
C ILE A 258 -12.45 -2.30 13.47
N ALA A 259 -12.23 -1.00 13.68
CA ALA A 259 -12.78 0.03 12.81
C ALA A 259 -11.99 0.13 11.50
N LEU A 260 -12.67 0.21 10.36
CA LEU A 260 -12.05 0.35 9.04
C LEU A 260 -12.08 1.82 8.59
N GLU A 261 -10.93 2.33 8.13
CA GLU A 261 -10.77 3.67 7.55
C GLU A 261 -10.15 3.53 6.15
N PHE A 262 -10.72 4.19 5.15
CA PHE A 262 -10.17 4.22 3.80
C PHE A 262 -9.51 5.56 3.49
N MET A 263 -8.34 5.49 2.85
CA MET A 263 -7.58 6.67 2.46
C MET A 263 -8.23 7.44 1.32
N SER A 264 -8.08 8.77 1.36
CA SER A 264 -8.35 9.66 0.23
C SER A 264 -7.04 10.29 -0.24
N TYR A 265 -6.70 10.08 -1.51
CA TYR A 265 -5.45 10.56 -2.10
C TYR A 265 -5.71 11.80 -2.95
N ARG A 266 -5.92 12.93 -2.29
CA ARG A 266 -6.02 14.24 -2.93
C ARG A 266 -4.94 15.13 -2.36
N TYR A 267 -3.94 15.41 -3.17
CA TYR A 267 -2.76 16.12 -2.74
C TYR A 267 -2.52 17.33 -3.64
N PRO A 268 -2.04 18.46 -3.09
CA PRO A 268 -1.69 19.60 -3.90
C PRO A 268 -0.58 19.23 -4.89
N GLU A 269 -0.62 19.88 -6.05
CA GLU A 269 0.49 19.83 -7.00
C GLU A 269 1.66 20.63 -6.48
N TYR A 270 2.84 20.29 -6.98
CA TYR A 270 4.07 21.02 -6.75
C TYR A 270 4.81 21.16 -8.07
N GLU A 271 5.64 22.19 -8.16
CA GLU A 271 6.54 22.34 -9.31
C GLU A 271 7.52 21.16 -9.35
N GLN A 272 7.47 20.41 -10.46
CA GLN A 272 8.44 19.37 -10.81
C GLN A 272 9.48 19.95 -11.74
N LEU A 273 10.72 19.46 -11.64
CA LEU A 273 11.83 19.94 -12.47
C LEU A 273 11.55 19.77 -13.98
N HIS A 274 10.82 18.72 -14.36
CA HIS A 274 10.48 18.43 -15.75
C HIS A 274 8.95 18.47 -15.94
N PRO A 275 8.39 19.51 -16.59
CA PRO A 275 6.95 19.56 -16.89
C PRO A 275 6.55 18.57 -18.02
N PRO A 276 5.26 18.22 -18.13
CA PRO A 276 4.16 18.58 -17.23
C PRO A 276 4.21 17.78 -15.92
N TYR A 277 3.48 18.28 -14.91
CA TYR A 277 3.32 17.63 -13.62
C TYR A 277 2.80 16.19 -13.78
N ASP A 278 3.42 15.24 -13.07
CA ASP A 278 3.01 13.84 -13.02
C ASP A 278 2.91 13.38 -11.55
N PRO A 279 1.69 13.09 -11.05
CA PRO A 279 1.50 12.66 -9.67
C PRO A 279 1.92 11.21 -9.41
N GLN A 280 2.26 10.44 -10.44
CA GLN A 280 2.45 8.99 -10.36
C GLN A 280 3.94 8.55 -10.37
N VAL A 281 4.81 9.42 -9.85
CA VAL A 281 6.25 9.16 -9.64
C VAL A 281 6.56 8.83 -8.18
N SER A 282 7.76 8.30 -7.94
CA SER A 282 8.30 8.06 -6.61
C SER A 282 8.32 9.33 -5.75
N VAL A 283 8.23 9.16 -4.42
CA VAL A 283 8.37 10.26 -3.45
C VAL A 283 9.71 11.00 -3.57
N LEU A 284 10.73 10.36 -4.17
CA LEU A 284 12.03 10.99 -4.41
C LEU A 284 11.91 12.30 -5.18
N ASP A 285 10.99 12.36 -6.15
CA ASP A 285 10.71 13.58 -6.92
C ASP A 285 10.28 14.73 -5.99
N LEU A 286 9.29 14.46 -5.14
CA LEU A 286 8.79 15.41 -4.16
C LEU A 286 9.87 15.85 -3.16
N LEU A 287 10.65 14.90 -2.62
CA LEU A 287 11.74 15.21 -1.69
C LEU A 287 12.79 16.10 -2.36
N MET A 288 13.21 15.78 -3.58
CA MET A 288 14.20 16.57 -4.31
C MET A 288 13.69 17.98 -4.68
N MET A 289 12.37 18.15 -4.89
CA MET A 289 11.77 19.44 -5.20
C MET A 289 11.40 20.28 -3.98
N LYS A 290 11.01 19.66 -2.86
CA LYS A 290 10.44 20.37 -1.68
C LYS A 290 11.17 20.12 -0.37
N GLY A 291 12.09 19.18 -0.32
CA GLY A 291 12.96 18.98 0.83
C GLY A 291 12.18 18.78 2.13
N PRO A 292 12.55 19.50 3.22
CA PRO A 292 11.82 19.47 4.49
C PRO A 292 10.34 19.88 4.40
N ASP A 293 9.93 20.66 3.40
CA ASP A 293 8.54 21.06 3.20
C ASP A 293 7.70 19.99 2.47
N ALA A 294 8.29 18.86 2.06
CA ALA A 294 7.60 17.80 1.33
C ALA A 294 6.32 17.32 2.01
N GLY A 295 6.28 17.26 3.35
CA GLY A 295 5.10 16.86 4.11
C GLY A 295 3.84 17.68 3.81
N ARG A 296 3.98 18.99 3.52
CA ARG A 296 2.86 19.89 3.15
C ARG A 296 2.16 19.51 1.86
N TYR A 297 2.79 18.64 1.05
CA TYR A 297 2.25 18.11 -0.19
C TYR A 297 1.71 16.69 -0.03
N ILE A 298 1.58 16.21 1.22
CA ILE A 298 1.13 14.87 1.58
C ILE A 298 0.04 14.93 2.67
N TRP A 299 0.17 15.80 3.69
CA TRP A 299 -0.80 15.95 4.79
C TRP A 299 -0.99 17.41 5.23
#